data_AF-A0A7K2HYH9-F1
#
_entry.id   AF-A0A7K2HYH9-F1
#
_cell.length_a   1.000
_cell.length_b   1.000
_cell.length_c   1.000
_cell.angle_alpha   90.00
_cell.angle_beta   90.00
_cell.angle_gamma   90.00
#
_symmetry.space_group_name_H-M   'P 1'
#
loop_
_entity.id
_entity.type
_entity.pdbx_description
1 polymer ?
#
loop_
_entity_poly.entity_id
_entity_poly.type
_entity_poly.pdbx_seq_one_letter_code
_entity_poly.pdbx_strand_id
1 'polypeptide(L)'
;MFEWDLWPDRRTLRLCEPPRAVVVDMSVLDPTAGRPVGFAPSQVSLRVRAFGVRVEREMPARLVAWLQLCDGQWRALCELPIQSVNGVSRATVTLWVPPEAMRLPADSRTMP
;
A
#
# COMPACT_ATOMS: atom_id res chain seq x y z
N MET A 1 25.88 36.17 -7.92
CA MET A 1 25.39 34.96 -8.61
C MET A 1 25.30 33.90 -7.52
N PHE A 2 24.11 33.61 -7.02
CA PHE A 2 23.94 32.77 -5.82
C PHE A 2 24.20 31.30 -6.19
N GLU A 3 25.08 30.69 -5.40
CA GLU A 3 25.60 29.32 -5.54
C GLU A 3 24.51 28.34 -5.08
N TRP A 4 23.88 27.63 -6.02
CA TRP A 4 22.78 26.67 -5.77
C TRP A 4 23.29 25.24 -5.48
N ASP A 5 24.58 25.07 -5.25
CA ASP A 5 25.17 23.78 -4.89
C ASP A 5 25.20 23.60 -3.36
N LEU A 6 25.11 22.34 -2.93
CA LEU A 6 25.31 21.81 -1.55
C LEU A 6 24.07 21.23 -0.85
N TRP A 7 23.11 20.64 -1.57
CA TRP A 7 22.39 19.49 -1.01
C TRP A 7 23.03 18.19 -1.52
N PRO A 8 23.67 17.37 -0.66
CA PRO A 8 24.52 16.26 -1.10
C PRO A 8 23.76 15.06 -1.68
N ASP A 9 22.44 14.99 -1.52
CA ASP A 9 21.65 13.84 -1.95
C ASP A 9 20.60 14.22 -3.01
N ARG A 10 20.99 14.07 -4.28
CA ARG A 10 20.10 14.19 -5.46
C ARG A 10 19.33 12.90 -5.76
N ARG A 11 19.39 11.88 -4.89
CA ARG A 11 18.69 10.62 -5.14
C ARG A 11 17.18 10.84 -5.03
N THR A 12 16.53 10.68 -6.17
CA THR A 12 15.07 10.59 -6.24
C THR A 12 14.56 9.27 -5.65
N LEU A 13 15.40 8.25 -5.52
CA LEU A 13 15.07 6.98 -4.86
C LEU A 13 15.73 6.87 -3.49
N ARG A 14 14.93 6.64 -2.45
CA ARG A 14 15.37 6.41 -1.07
C ARG A 14 14.88 5.06 -0.59
N LEU A 15 15.80 4.10 -0.46
CA LEU A 15 15.47 2.77 0.04
C LEU A 15 15.16 2.80 1.54
N CYS A 16 14.26 1.92 1.97
CA CYS A 16 13.90 1.71 3.35
C CYS A 16 14.46 0.36 3.80
N GLU A 17 15.66 0.39 4.36
CA GLU A 17 16.37 -0.81 4.83
C GLU A 17 16.58 -0.75 6.35
N PRO A 18 16.02 -1.68 7.13
CA PRO A 18 15.11 -2.75 6.70
C PRO A 18 13.72 -2.21 6.28
N PRO A 19 12.95 -2.96 5.46
CA PRO A 19 11.59 -2.57 5.11
C PRO A 19 10.72 -2.32 6.33
N ARG A 20 9.97 -1.22 6.33
CA ARG A 20 9.16 -0.79 7.48
C ARG A 20 7.72 -1.28 7.36
N ALA A 21 7.18 -1.84 8.45
CA ALA A 21 5.76 -2.17 8.50
C ALA A 21 4.91 -0.89 8.37
N VAL A 22 3.90 -0.94 7.51
CA VAL A 22 2.94 0.15 7.27
C VAL A 22 1.56 -0.43 7.05
N VAL A 23 0.53 0.39 7.22
CA VAL A 23 -0.84 0.07 6.81
C VAL A 23 -1.18 0.99 5.63
N VAL A 24 -1.64 0.39 4.54
CA VAL A 24 -2.10 1.11 3.35
C VAL A 24 -3.61 1.21 3.39
N ASP A 25 -4.12 2.44 3.32
CA ASP A 25 -5.52 2.74 3.08
C ASP A 25 -5.82 2.55 1.59
N MET A 26 -6.29 1.35 1.25
CA MET A 26 -6.62 0.95 -0.10
C MET A 26 -7.80 1.74 -0.67
N SER A 27 -8.63 2.42 0.14
CA SER A 27 -9.74 3.22 -0.39
C SER A 27 -9.29 4.45 -1.17
N VAL A 28 -8.05 4.91 -0.94
CA VAL A 28 -7.42 5.99 -1.70
C VAL A 28 -6.91 5.48 -3.06
N LEU A 29 -6.55 4.20 -3.15
CA LEU A 29 -5.96 3.57 -4.34
C LEU A 29 -7.00 2.89 -5.24
N ASP A 30 -7.99 2.27 -4.62
CA ASP A 30 -9.06 1.51 -5.26
C ASP A 30 -10.40 1.89 -4.59
N PRO A 31 -11.30 2.60 -5.29
CA PRO A 31 -12.59 3.01 -4.73
C PRO A 31 -13.53 1.83 -4.41
N THR A 32 -13.16 0.61 -4.80
CA THR A 32 -13.89 -0.63 -4.50
C THR A 32 -13.35 -1.39 -3.28
N ALA A 33 -12.19 -1.00 -2.75
CA ALA A 33 -11.59 -1.62 -1.57
C ALA A 33 -12.52 -1.55 -0.34
N GLY A 34 -12.64 -2.66 0.39
CA GLY A 34 -13.50 -2.75 1.57
C GLY A 34 -15.00 -2.66 1.29
N ARG A 35 -15.44 -2.63 0.02
CA ARG A 35 -16.88 -2.68 -0.28
C ARG A 35 -17.44 -4.06 0.09
N PRO A 36 -18.63 -4.13 0.71
CA PRO A 36 -19.27 -5.41 0.96
C PRO A 36 -19.54 -6.12 -0.36
N VAL A 37 -19.34 -7.43 -0.38
CA VAL A 37 -19.50 -8.29 -1.57
C VAL A 37 -20.93 -8.23 -2.15
N GLY A 38 -21.90 -7.67 -1.42
CA GLY A 38 -23.28 -7.39 -1.89
C GLY A 38 -23.43 -6.17 -2.81
N PHE A 39 -22.43 -5.28 -2.88
CA PHE A 39 -22.45 -4.04 -3.69
C PHE A 39 -21.73 -4.17 -5.04
N ALA A 40 -21.28 -5.37 -5.41
CA ALA A 40 -20.71 -5.61 -6.73
C ALA A 40 -21.79 -5.44 -7.83
N PRO A 41 -21.50 -4.81 -8.98
CA PRO A 41 -22.48 -4.51 -10.04
C PRO A 41 -23.07 -5.73 -10.78
N SER A 42 -22.91 -6.95 -10.26
CA SER A 42 -23.64 -8.15 -10.65
C SER A 42 -23.50 -9.20 -9.55
N GLN A 43 -24.43 -10.15 -9.45
CA GLN A 43 -24.27 -11.30 -8.56
C GLN A 43 -23.11 -12.18 -9.06
N VAL A 44 -21.90 -11.89 -8.59
CA VAL A 44 -20.76 -12.80 -8.76
C VAL A 44 -21.08 -14.15 -8.13
N SER A 45 -20.72 -15.23 -8.83
CA SER A 45 -21.03 -16.60 -8.39
C SER A 45 -20.45 -16.90 -7.00
N LEU A 46 -21.06 -17.84 -6.28
CA LEU A 46 -20.54 -18.29 -4.98
C LEU A 46 -19.08 -18.77 -5.07
N ARG A 47 -18.71 -19.37 -6.21
CA ARG A 47 -17.31 -19.75 -6.49
C ARG A 47 -16.40 -18.52 -6.50
N VAL A 48 -16.75 -17.44 -7.18
CA VAL A 48 -15.89 -16.24 -7.18
C VAL A 48 -15.79 -15.63 -5.77
N ARG A 49 -16.88 -15.65 -4.99
CA ARG A 49 -16.86 -15.14 -3.60
C ARG A 49 -15.96 -15.95 -2.68
N ALA A 50 -15.96 -17.27 -2.80
CA ALA A 50 -15.17 -18.15 -1.94
C ALA A 50 -13.70 -18.26 -2.36
N PHE A 51 -13.38 -18.02 -3.64
CA PHE A 51 -12.04 -18.25 -4.19
C PHE A 51 -11.31 -16.97 -4.64
N GLY A 52 -12.00 -15.82 -4.70
CA GLY A 52 -11.42 -14.54 -5.07
C GLY A 52 -10.48 -13.95 -4.01
N VAL A 53 -9.63 -12.99 -4.41
CA VAL A 53 -8.85 -12.17 -3.50
C VAL A 53 -9.75 -11.13 -2.84
N ARG A 54 -9.59 -10.97 -1.52
CA ARG A 54 -10.29 -9.94 -0.76
C ARG A 54 -9.37 -8.75 -0.56
N VAL A 55 -9.78 -7.60 -1.09
CA VAL A 55 -9.08 -6.32 -0.88
C VAL A 55 -9.82 -5.56 0.21
N GLU A 56 -9.20 -5.50 1.39
CA GLU A 56 -9.71 -4.74 2.52
C GLU A 56 -9.37 -3.26 2.38
N ARG A 57 -10.12 -2.42 3.10
CA ARG A 57 -9.84 -0.99 3.16
C ARG A 57 -8.46 -0.71 3.74
N GLU A 58 -8.08 -1.41 4.80
CA GLU A 58 -6.78 -1.27 5.44
C GLU A 58 -6.02 -2.58 5.26
N MET A 59 -4.90 -2.51 4.56
CA MET A 59 -4.08 -3.67 4.25
C MET A 59 -2.67 -3.47 4.80
N PRO A 60 -2.15 -4.42 5.62
CA PRO A 60 -0.77 -4.36 6.08
C PRO A 60 0.18 -4.55 4.89
N ALA A 61 1.24 -3.75 4.86
CA ALA A 61 2.26 -3.78 3.83
C ALA A 61 3.65 -3.46 4.41
N ARG A 62 4.67 -3.54 3.56
CA ARG A 62 6.04 -3.14 3.88
C ARG A 62 6.49 -2.01 2.97
N LEU A 63 6.84 -0.88 3.55
CA LEU A 63 7.51 0.21 2.83
C LEU A 63 8.94 -0.23 2.50
N VAL A 64 9.25 -0.33 1.21
CA VAL A 64 10.58 -0.71 0.73
C VAL A 64 11.37 0.47 0.17
N ALA A 65 10.69 1.49 -0.36
CA ALA A 65 11.36 2.69 -0.86
C ALA A 65 10.41 3.89 -0.98
N TRP A 66 11.02 5.06 -1.11
CA TRP A 66 10.39 6.30 -1.53
C TRP A 66 10.97 6.75 -2.85
N LEU A 67 10.12 7.18 -3.78
CA LEU A 67 10.50 7.72 -5.07
C LEU A 67 9.96 9.14 -5.24
N GLN A 68 10.84 10.08 -5.58
CA GLN A 68 10.51 11.47 -5.87
C GLN A 68 10.14 11.61 -7.34
N LEU A 69 9.01 12.24 -7.59
CA LEU A 69 8.51 12.57 -8.92
C LEU A 69 9.05 13.92 -9.38
N CYS A 70 8.95 14.18 -10.69
CA CYS A 70 9.39 15.42 -11.29
C CYS A 70 8.57 16.65 -10.85
N ASP A 71 7.37 16.44 -10.31
CA ASP A 71 6.53 17.48 -9.69
C ASP A 71 6.90 17.78 -8.22
N GLY A 72 7.93 17.11 -7.70
CA GLY A 72 8.41 17.26 -6.32
C GLY A 72 7.66 16.42 -5.30
N GLN A 73 6.57 15.75 -5.67
CA GLN A 73 5.87 14.83 -4.79
C GLN A 73 6.66 13.54 -4.58
N TRP A 74 6.39 12.87 -3.47
CA TRP A 74 6.96 11.55 -3.19
C TRP A 74 5.90 10.45 -3.32
N ARG A 75 6.33 9.25 -3.67
CA ARG A 75 5.53 8.05 -3.75
C ARG A 75 6.23 6.92 -3.00
N ALA A 76 5.49 6.24 -2.14
CA ALA A 76 5.96 5.07 -1.45
C ALA A 76 5.82 3.85 -2.37
N LEU A 77 6.85 3.03 -2.40
CA LEU A 77 6.77 1.67 -2.94
C LEU A 77 6.50 0.74 -1.76
N CYS A 78 5.33 0.11 -1.76
CA CYS A 78 4.88 -0.75 -0.67
C CYS A 78 4.65 -2.18 -1.18
N GLU A 79 5.29 -3.16 -0.56
CA GLU A 79 5.02 -4.56 -0.82
C GLU A 79 3.86 -5.05 0.03
N LEU A 80 2.81 -5.53 -0.64
CA LEU A 80 1.54 -5.87 -0.04
C LEU A 80 1.21 -7.34 -0.32
N PRO A 81 1.19 -8.21 0.71
CA PRO A 81 0.77 -9.58 0.55
C PRO A 81 -0.76 -9.65 0.35
N ILE A 82 -1.18 -10.33 -0.71
CA ILE A 82 -2.59 -10.63 -1.00
C ILE A 82 -2.83 -12.13 -0.99
N GLN A 83 -4.05 -12.50 -0.62
CA GLN A 83 -4.45 -13.90 -0.52
C GLN A 83 -5.92 -14.07 -0.92
N SER A 84 -6.23 -15.16 -1.60
CA SER A 84 -7.60 -15.57 -1.86
C SER A 84 -8.33 -15.92 -0.56
N VAL A 85 -9.64 -15.75 -0.51
CA VAL A 85 -10.44 -16.02 0.70
C VAL A 85 -10.23 -17.45 1.21
N ASN A 86 -10.16 -18.44 0.32
CA ASN A 86 -9.87 -19.84 0.66
C ASN A 86 -8.39 -20.14 0.95
N GLY A 87 -7.51 -19.16 0.81
CA GLY A 87 -6.08 -19.25 1.09
C GLY A 87 -5.20 -20.04 0.12
N VAL A 88 -5.77 -20.54 -0.98
CA VAL A 88 -5.05 -21.33 -1.99
C VAL A 88 -4.12 -20.47 -2.84
N SER A 89 -4.56 -19.27 -3.23
CA SER A 89 -3.76 -18.35 -4.04
C SER A 89 -3.18 -17.25 -3.16
N ARG A 90 -1.88 -16.98 -3.32
CA ARG A 90 -1.13 -15.95 -2.60
C ARG A 90 -0.18 -15.24 -3.55
N ALA A 91 0.00 -13.95 -3.37
CA ALA A 91 0.98 -13.16 -4.10
C ALA A 91 1.45 -11.98 -3.25
N THR A 92 2.60 -11.42 -3.56
CA THR A 92 3.03 -10.12 -3.04
C THR A 92 3.01 -9.13 -4.20
N VAL A 93 2.32 -8.01 -4.02
CA VAL A 93 2.18 -6.97 -5.04
C VAL A 93 2.93 -5.72 -4.57
N THR A 94 3.72 -5.12 -5.44
CA THR A 94 4.32 -3.81 -5.18
C THR A 94 3.35 -2.72 -5.62
N LEU A 95 2.91 -1.90 -4.66
CA LEU A 95 2.00 -0.79 -4.89
C LEU A 95 2.73 0.54 -4.96
N TRP A 96 2.18 1.41 -5.81
CA TRP A 96 2.54 2.82 -5.91
C TRP A 96 1.60 3.65 -5.03
N VAL A 97 2.08 4.08 -3.87
CA VAL A 97 1.23 4.60 -2.80
C VAL A 97 1.54 6.09 -2.56
N PRO A 98 0.53 6.99 -2.62
CA PRO A 98 0.73 8.36 -2.20
C PRO A 98 0.85 8.43 -0.66
N PRO A 99 1.62 9.38 -0.11
CA PRO A 99 1.91 9.44 1.33
C PRO A 99 0.66 9.41 2.22
N GLU A 100 -0.40 10.09 1.82
CA GLU A 100 -1.67 10.19 2.53
C GLU A 100 -2.43 8.87 2.64
N ALA A 101 -2.16 7.92 1.74
CA ALA A 101 -2.74 6.57 1.77
C ALA A 101 -1.94 5.61 2.65
N MET A 102 -0.86 6.06 3.31
CA MET A 102 0.01 5.22 4.12
C MET A 102 0.07 5.73 5.56
N ARG A 103 -0.07 4.81 6.51
CA ARG A 103 0.03 5.11 7.93
C ARG A 103 1.01 4.14 8.59
N LEU A 104 1.72 4.62 9.60
CA LEU A 104 2.45 3.70 10.47
C LEU A 104 1.43 2.85 11.24
N PRO A 105 1.74 1.57 11.53
CA PRO A 105 0.91 0.78 12.42
C PRO A 105 0.78 1.55 13.73
N ALA A 106 -0.43 1.65 14.28
CA ALA A 106 -0.61 2.17 15.62
C ALA A 106 0.30 1.36 16.55
N ASP A 107 1.11 2.03 17.39
CA ASP A 107 2.01 1.35 18.31
C ASP A 107 1.20 0.39 19.17
N SER A 108 1.44 -0.92 19.02
CA SER A 108 0.82 -1.95 19.84
C SER A 108 1.32 -1.94 21.30
N ARG A 109 2.16 -0.97 21.71
CA ARG A 109 2.48 -0.68 23.12
C ARG A 109 1.42 0.16 23.82
N THR A 110 0.14 -0.22 23.73
CA THR A 110 -0.81 0.07 24.82
C THR A 110 -1.92 -0.95 24.80
N MET A 111 -1.68 -2.10 25.43
CA MET A 111 -2.75 -2.86 26.09
C MET A 111 -2.34 -3.02 27.56
N PRO A 112 -3.23 -2.72 28.52
CA PRO A 112 -2.98 -2.90 29.96
C PRO A 112 -2.84 -4.38 30.34
#